data_AF-A0A158JQ30-F1
#
_entry.id   AF-A0A158JQ30-F1
#
_cell.length_a   1.000
_cell.length_b   1.000
_cell.length_c   1.000
_cell.angle_alpha   90.00
_cell.angle_beta   90.00
_cell.angle_gamma   90.00
#
_symmetry.space_group_name_H-M   'P 1'
#
loop_
_entity.id
_entity.type
_entity.pdbx_description
1 polymer ?
#
loop_
_entity_poly.entity_id
_entity_poly.type
_entity_poly.pdbx_seq_one_letter_code
_entity_poly.pdbx_strand_id
1 'polypeptide(L)'
;MYVLSGHVRYTVGKKEYPLATGDSFHFDGHRQHRLANIGETPADLISIGTLKLFDDNSGAVVARKRPAKKAEAATSKSKPKVAAKTTRR
;
A
#
# COMPACT_ATOMS: atom_id res chain seq x y z
N MET A 1 -12.79 -12.80 -11.63
CA MET A 1 -11.49 -13.46 -11.79
C MET A 1 -11.65 -14.69 -12.66
N TYR A 2 -10.64 -15.07 -13.43
CA TYR A 2 -10.61 -16.26 -14.27
C TYR A 2 -9.20 -16.88 -14.23
N VAL A 3 -9.09 -18.20 -14.09
CA VAL A 3 -7.82 -18.92 -14.00
C VAL A 3 -7.36 -19.38 -15.39
N LEU A 4 -6.20 -18.90 -15.83
CA LEU A 4 -5.57 -19.27 -17.11
C LEU A 4 -4.69 -20.51 -16.98
N SER A 5 -4.00 -20.66 -15.83
CA SER A 5 -3.11 -21.79 -15.55
C SER A 5 -2.99 -22.04 -14.04
N GLY A 6 -2.58 -23.27 -13.67
CA GLY A 6 -2.27 -23.64 -12.27
C GLY A 6 -3.51 -23.85 -11.38
N HIS A 7 -3.27 -23.89 -10.07
CA HIS A 7 -4.29 -24.12 -9.04
C HIS A 7 -4.16 -23.09 -7.93
N VAL A 8 -5.24 -22.40 -7.60
CA VAL A 8 -5.26 -21.36 -6.57
C VAL A 8 -6.36 -21.59 -5.55
N ARG A 9 -6.18 -21.04 -4.35
CA ARG A 9 -7.23 -20.94 -3.34
C ARG A 9 -7.55 -19.48 -3.10
N TYR A 10 -8.81 -19.12 -3.31
CA TYR A 10 -9.38 -17.86 -2.87
C TYR A 10 -10.01 -18.02 -1.49
N THR A 11 -9.70 -17.13 -0.57
CA THR A 11 -10.37 -17.03 0.74
C THR A 11 -11.15 -15.73 0.76
N VAL A 12 -12.44 -15.77 1.13
CA VAL A 12 -13.29 -14.57 1.29
C VAL A 12 -13.99 -14.63 2.65
N GLY A 13 -13.52 -13.81 3.60
CA GLY A 13 -13.83 -13.97 5.02
C GLY A 13 -13.34 -15.31 5.55
N LYS A 14 -14.27 -16.19 5.96
CA LYS A 14 -13.99 -17.53 6.50
C LYS A 14 -14.23 -18.68 5.49
N LYS A 15 -14.61 -18.38 4.25
CA LYS A 15 -14.87 -19.38 3.22
C LYS A 15 -13.68 -19.50 2.28
N GLU A 16 -13.31 -20.74 1.96
CA GLU A 16 -12.27 -21.06 1.00
C GLU A 16 -12.86 -21.63 -0.28
N TYR A 17 -12.25 -21.28 -1.41
CA TYR A 17 -12.66 -21.61 -2.76
C TYR A 17 -11.42 -22.10 -3.51
N PRO A 18 -11.19 -23.42 -3.64
CA PRO A 18 -10.19 -23.94 -4.56
C PRO A 18 -10.68 -23.68 -6.00
N LEU A 19 -9.78 -23.27 -6.88
CA LEU A 19 -10.03 -22.95 -8.28
C LEU A 19 -8.92 -23.55 -9.15
N ALA A 20 -9.29 -24.13 -10.28
CA ALA A 20 -8.41 -24.70 -11.29
C ALA A 20 -8.52 -23.95 -12.63
N THR A 21 -7.64 -24.26 -13.58
CA THR A 21 -7.70 -23.72 -14.95
C THR A 21 -9.10 -23.79 -15.55
N GLY A 22 -9.59 -22.67 -16.06
CA GLY A 22 -10.93 -22.54 -16.63
C GLY A 22 -12.01 -22.07 -15.65
N ASP A 23 -11.74 -22.10 -14.34
CA ASP A 23 -12.70 -21.59 -13.35
C ASP A 23 -12.80 -20.07 -13.39
N SER A 24 -14.04 -19.59 -13.19
CA SER A 24 -14.32 -18.18 -12.94
C SER A 24 -14.81 -17.98 -11.50
N PHE A 25 -14.38 -16.88 -10.88
CA PHE A 25 -14.75 -16.54 -9.51
C PHE A 25 -15.08 -15.05 -9.39
N HIS A 26 -16.24 -14.74 -8.84
CA HIS A 26 -16.70 -13.38 -8.55
C HIS A 26 -17.05 -13.24 -7.07
N PHE A 27 -16.69 -12.12 -6.48
CA PHE A 27 -16.92 -11.81 -5.07
C PHE A 27 -16.95 -10.30 -4.87
N ASP A 28 -17.57 -9.84 -3.79
CA ASP A 28 -17.48 -8.45 -3.34
C ASP A 28 -16.04 -8.13 -2.88
N GLY A 29 -15.35 -7.31 -3.67
CA GLY A 29 -13.97 -6.88 -3.43
C GLY A 29 -13.76 -6.08 -2.15
N HIS A 30 -14.82 -5.54 -1.53
CA HIS A 30 -14.71 -4.84 -0.23
C HIS A 30 -14.64 -5.80 0.96
N ARG A 31 -14.97 -7.08 0.78
CA ARG A 31 -14.79 -8.09 1.83
C ARG A 31 -13.32 -8.46 1.96
N GLN A 32 -12.85 -8.69 3.18
CA GLN A 32 -11.49 -9.19 3.41
C GLN A 32 -11.28 -10.50 2.63
N HIS A 33 -10.26 -10.51 1.78
CA HIS A 33 -9.97 -11.62 0.89
C HIS A 33 -8.46 -11.89 0.79
N ARG A 34 -8.11 -13.11 0.40
CA ARG A 34 -6.73 -13.56 0.18
C ARG A 34 -6.71 -14.52 -1.00
N LEU A 35 -5.70 -14.38 -1.86
CA LEU A 35 -5.35 -15.34 -2.89
C LEU A 35 -4.07 -16.08 -2.46
N ALA A 36 -4.01 -17.38 -2.70
CA ALA A 36 -2.80 -18.18 -2.56
C ALA A 36 -2.67 -19.14 -3.73
N ASN A 37 -1.48 -19.26 -4.31
CA ASN A 37 -1.14 -20.41 -5.15
C ASN A 37 -1.06 -21.66 -4.25
N ILE A 38 -1.68 -22.74 -4.67
CA ILE A 38 -1.68 -24.03 -3.97
C ILE A 38 -1.16 -25.19 -4.85
N GLY A 39 -0.81 -24.91 -6.11
CA GLY A 39 -0.17 -25.86 -7.01
C GLY A 39 1.36 -25.82 -6.92
N GLU A 40 1.99 -26.81 -7.55
CA GLU A 40 3.46 -26.91 -7.65
C GLU A 40 4.07 -25.97 -8.69
N THR A 41 3.26 -25.49 -9.64
CA THR A 41 3.66 -24.57 -10.72
C THR A 41 3.20 -23.14 -10.43
N PRO A 42 3.73 -22.12 -11.13
CA PRO A 42 3.08 -20.82 -11.25
C PRO A 42 1.61 -20.96 -11.69
N ALA A 43 0.81 -19.94 -11.35
CA ALA A 43 -0.61 -19.86 -11.68
C ALA A 43 -0.93 -18.48 -12.25
N ASP A 44 -1.43 -18.44 -13.48
CA ASP A 44 -1.78 -17.22 -14.21
C ASP A 44 -3.29 -16.98 -14.15
N LEU A 45 -3.69 -15.71 -14.00
CA LEU A 45 -5.06 -15.35 -13.68
C LEU A 45 -5.40 -13.93 -14.12
N ILE A 46 -6.61 -13.75 -14.64
CA ILE A 46 -7.17 -12.46 -15.01
C ILE A 46 -8.02 -11.95 -13.85
N SER A 47 -7.69 -10.76 -13.35
CA SER A 47 -8.54 -10.01 -12.42
C SER A 47 -9.28 -8.90 -13.13
N ILE A 48 -10.55 -8.72 -12.78
CA ILE A 48 -11.40 -7.61 -13.22
C ILE A 48 -12.13 -7.14 -11.96
N GLY A 49 -12.05 -5.85 -11.68
CA GLY A 49 -12.70 -5.23 -10.53
C GLY A 49 -13.16 -3.83 -10.87
N THR A 50 -14.29 -3.43 -10.29
CA THR A 50 -14.81 -2.07 -10.42
C THR A 50 -13.95 -1.11 -9.60
N LEU A 51 -13.24 -0.21 -10.26
CA LEU A 51 -12.54 0.87 -9.58
C LEU A 51 -13.56 1.88 -9.05
N LYS A 52 -13.34 2.38 -7.82
CA LYS A 52 -14.01 3.61 -7.37
C LYS A 52 -13.41 4.79 -8.13
N LEU A 53 -14.06 5.16 -9.23
CA LEU A 53 -13.64 6.28 -10.08
C LEU A 53 -14.13 7.63 -9.54
N PHE A 54 -15.12 7.60 -8.65
CA PHE A 54 -15.68 8.76 -7.96
C PHE A 54 -15.72 8.46 -6.46
N ASP A 55 -15.07 9.31 -5.67
CA ASP A 55 -15.41 9.46 -4.26
C ASP A 55 -16.60 10.42 -4.17
N ASP A 56 -17.64 10.08 -3.41
CA ASP A 56 -18.78 10.97 -3.10
C ASP A 56 -18.37 12.10 -2.13
N ASN A 57 -17.23 12.75 -2.40
CA ASN A 57 -16.64 13.78 -1.56
C ASN A 57 -17.39 15.11 -1.70
N SER A 58 -18.60 15.14 -1.17
CA SER A 58 -19.33 16.35 -0.76
C SER A 58 -18.73 16.98 0.52
N GLY A 59 -17.46 16.68 0.82
CA GLY A 59 -16.69 17.29 1.89
C GLY A 59 -16.40 18.76 1.60
N ALA A 60 -17.25 19.64 2.14
CA ALA A 60 -17.06 21.09 2.07
C ALA A 60 -15.64 21.49 2.50
N VAL A 61 -14.98 22.33 1.69
CA VAL A 61 -13.61 22.81 1.92
C VAL A 61 -13.54 23.73 3.15
N VAL A 62 -13.39 23.14 4.34
CA VAL A 62 -13.15 23.90 5.58
C VAL A 62 -11.74 24.50 5.52
N ALA A 63 -11.67 25.77 5.11
CA ALA A 63 -10.44 26.54 5.04
C ALA A 63 -9.77 26.63 6.42
N ARG A 64 -8.67 25.90 6.61
CA ARG A 64 -7.87 25.96 7.84
C ARG A 64 -7.18 27.32 7.96
N LYS A 65 -7.69 28.20 8.83
CA LYS A 65 -6.97 29.42 9.22
C LYS A 65 -5.64 29.05 9.89
N ARG A 66 -4.52 29.38 9.23
CA ARG A 66 -3.18 29.26 9.83
C ARG A 66 -3.01 30.32 10.92
N PRO A 67 -2.67 29.96 12.17
CA PRO A 67 -2.23 30.96 13.14
C PRO A 67 -0.81 31.44 12.78
N ALA A 68 -0.60 32.75 12.77
CA ALA A 68 0.72 33.33 12.60
C ALA A 68 1.49 33.25 13.93
N LYS A 69 2.72 32.69 13.91
CA LYS A 69 3.63 32.71 15.06
C LYS A 69 4.88 33.53 14.74
N LYS A 70 5.27 34.38 15.71
CA LYS A 70 6.31 35.42 15.59
C LYS A 70 7.72 34.85 15.42
N ALA A 71 8.61 35.73 14.94
CA ALA A 71 10.02 35.47 14.66
C ALA A 71 10.80 34.90 15.86
N GLU A 72 11.79 34.08 15.53
CA GLU A 72 12.72 33.44 16.46
C GLU A 72 14.01 34.27 16.53
N ALA A 73 14.44 34.62 17.75
CA ALA A 73 15.72 35.26 18.02
C ALA A 73 16.60 34.29 18.82
N ALA A 74 17.74 33.88 18.27
CA ALA A 74 18.68 32.96 18.90
C ALA A 74 20.07 33.60 18.99
N THR A 75 20.54 33.81 20.22
CA THR A 75 21.80 34.51 20.51
C THR A 75 22.88 33.54 21.00
N SER A 76 24.07 33.66 20.40
CA SER A 76 25.40 33.44 21.00
C SER A 76 25.90 32.05 21.49
N LYS A 77 26.95 31.59 20.78
CA LYS A 77 28.30 31.20 21.27
C LYS A 77 28.52 29.94 22.14
N SER A 78 29.36 29.03 21.65
CA SER A 78 30.65 28.66 22.28
C SER A 78 31.53 27.73 21.40
N LYS A 79 32.85 27.73 21.62
CA LYS A 79 33.90 26.89 20.98
C LYS A 79 34.66 26.15 22.11
N PRO A 80 35.14 24.91 21.91
CA PRO A 80 36.59 24.66 21.64
C PRO A 80 36.84 23.38 20.78
N LYS A 81 38.05 22.79 20.66
CA LYS A 81 39.35 23.26 20.10
C LYS A 81 40.31 22.03 19.98
N VAL A 82 40.94 21.79 18.81
CA VAL A 82 41.98 20.73 18.49
C VAL A 82 41.58 19.25 18.76
N ALA A 83 42.09 18.20 18.09
CA ALA A 83 43.09 17.98 17.02
C ALA A 83 42.57 16.84 16.06
N ALA A 84 43.29 16.12 15.18
CA ALA A 84 44.72 15.99 14.84
C ALA A 84 44.94 15.62 13.34
N LYS A 85 45.91 14.74 13.00
CA LYS A 85 46.30 14.29 11.65
C LYS A 85 45.93 12.82 11.36
N THR A 86 45.71 12.48 10.08
CA THR A 86 46.39 11.33 9.41
C THR A 86 46.42 11.54 7.88
N THR A 87 47.53 11.13 7.28
CA THR A 87 47.94 11.41 5.89
C THR A 87 47.34 10.43 4.87
N ARG A 88 47.07 10.90 3.64
CA ARG A 88 46.99 10.03 2.45
C ARG A 88 47.42 10.77 1.18
N ARG A 89 48.64 10.51 0.73
CA ARG A 89 49.10 10.40 -0.66
C ARG A 89 50.52 9.85 -0.64
#